data_AF-A0A166AIX6-F1
#
_entry.id   AF-A0A166AIX6-F1
#
_cell.length_a   1.000
_cell.length_b   1.000
_cell.length_c   1.000
_cell.angle_alpha   90.00
_cell.angle_beta   90.00
_cell.angle_gamma   90.00
#
_symmetry.space_group_name_H-M   'P 1'
#
loop_
_entity.id
_entity.type
_entity.pdbx_description
1 polymer ?
#
loop_
_entity_poly.entity_id
_entity_poly.type
_entity_poly.pdbx_seq_one_letter_code
_entity_poly.pdbx_strand_id
1 'polypeptide(L)'
;MWKQSPLSWPNSSQAIQTSAEQVTDQIGTTMNEAVGRLTHLESDASYGRHSLSEEASALLGLRGDLECLLRAGTVLTATPYQFQVGTKLDSGCYLNPQAAVQVLAGKLRDYADKCRPNGHLHCVALMVTASQLAQFAHQLADLVSVFPLPDWCQVARQTQALVTNETDKLHQPAAIIQPRFKPMAKLNANPLQNALHWQGAQIATLESLADDANHVIGKLQALAAKRASKLGDVKAHINALKDLKGSVYTFYVSGSAESIATHISQAGAPNNHPFTVASLLLSHEPMTFFDELLC
;
A
#
# COMPACT_ATOMS: atom_id res chain seq x y z
N MET A 1 17.35 -10.72 41.21
CA MET A 1 16.48 -9.77 41.94
C MET A 1 16.06 -8.68 40.98
N TRP A 2 14.75 -8.51 40.76
CA TRP A 2 14.23 -7.42 39.94
C TRP A 2 14.48 -6.09 40.65
N LYS A 3 14.95 -5.09 39.92
CA LYS A 3 15.14 -3.74 40.43
C LYS A 3 14.17 -2.82 39.70
N GLN A 4 13.38 -2.08 40.46
CA GLN A 4 12.62 -0.98 39.90
C GLN A 4 13.61 0.16 39.63
N SER A 5 13.60 0.68 38.41
CA SER A 5 14.41 1.83 38.03
C SER A 5 13.52 2.83 37.31
N PRO A 6 13.63 4.13 37.63
CA PRO A 6 12.91 5.14 36.87
C PRO A 6 13.45 5.18 35.44
N LEU A 7 12.58 5.48 34.48
CA LEU A 7 13.01 5.75 33.11
C LEU A 7 13.63 7.15 33.07
N SER A 8 14.87 7.25 32.57
CA SER A 8 15.58 8.52 32.40
C SER A 8 16.03 8.68 30.95
N TRP A 9 16.16 9.93 30.51
CA TRP A 9 16.74 10.22 29.21
C TRP A 9 18.20 9.74 29.14
N PRO A 10 18.64 9.05 28.07
CA PRO A 10 20.01 8.57 27.98
C PRO A 10 21.03 9.70 27.81
N ASN A 11 22.13 9.65 28.55
CA ASN A 11 23.22 10.62 28.43
C ASN A 11 23.83 10.68 27.01
N SER A 12 23.83 9.57 26.27
CA SER A 12 24.29 9.54 24.88
C SER A 12 23.40 10.39 23.97
N SER A 13 22.07 10.28 24.14
CA SER A 13 21.11 11.08 23.38
C SER A 13 21.17 12.55 23.81
N GLN A 14 21.40 12.82 25.10
CA GLN A 14 21.64 14.18 25.60
C GLN A 14 22.90 14.80 25.00
N ALA A 15 24.00 14.06 24.93
CA ALA A 15 25.27 14.55 24.38
C ALA A 15 25.14 14.91 22.89
N ILE A 16 24.43 14.08 22.11
CA ILE A 16 24.14 14.36 20.69
C ILE A 16 23.32 15.65 20.58
N GLN A 17 22.25 15.77 21.37
CA GLN A 17 21.40 16.95 21.37
C GLN A 17 22.16 18.22 21.74
N THR A 18 22.90 18.22 22.85
CA THR A 18 23.65 19.40 23.31
C THR A 18 24.73 19.81 22.30
N SER A 19 25.41 18.85 21.67
CA SER A 19 26.40 19.16 20.62
C SER A 19 25.75 19.80 19.40
N ALA A 20 24.54 19.36 19.06
CA ALA A 20 23.80 19.91 17.93
C ALA A 20 23.19 21.29 18.25
N GLU A 21 22.69 21.50 19.47
CA GLU A 21 22.10 22.76 19.95
C GLU A 21 23.13 23.90 19.93
N GLN A 22 24.39 23.62 20.29
CA GLN A 22 25.48 24.60 20.25
C GLN A 22 25.62 25.33 18.91
N VAL A 23 25.32 24.65 17.80
CA VAL A 23 25.38 25.22 16.45
C VAL A 23 24.00 25.68 16.00
N THR A 24 22.94 24.91 16.27
CA THR A 24 21.60 25.27 15.80
C THR A 24 21.04 26.53 16.45
N ASP A 25 21.42 26.81 17.69
CA ASP A 25 20.98 28.02 18.42
C ASP A 25 21.54 29.31 17.81
N GLN A 26 22.64 29.22 17.04
CA GLN A 26 23.26 30.35 16.35
C GLN A 26 22.63 30.63 14.98
N ILE A 27 21.76 29.74 14.48
CA ILE A 27 21.16 29.85 13.14
C ILE A 27 20.25 31.07 13.05
N GLY A 28 19.39 31.31 14.04
CA GLY A 28 18.39 32.38 13.96
C GLY A 28 19.00 33.76 13.82
N THR A 29 20.05 34.05 14.58
CA THR A 29 20.82 35.30 14.50
C THR A 29 21.59 35.42 13.19
N THR A 30 22.35 34.39 12.81
CA THR A 30 23.16 34.42 11.57
C THR A 30 22.31 34.45 10.30
N MET A 31 21.15 33.79 10.28
CA MET A 31 20.19 33.86 9.16
C MET A 31 19.56 35.24 9.02
N ASN A 32 19.18 35.90 10.12
CA ASN A 32 18.62 37.25 10.06
C ASN A 32 19.65 38.26 9.51
N GLU A 33 20.92 38.12 9.90
CA GLU A 33 22.02 38.91 9.34
C GLU A 33 22.28 38.58 7.86
N ALA A 34 22.17 37.31 7.46
CA ALA A 34 22.29 36.89 6.07
C ALA A 34 21.12 37.39 5.20
N VAL A 35 19.88 37.31 5.69
CA VAL A 35 18.69 37.87 5.01
C VAL A 35 18.86 39.36 4.81
N GLY A 36 19.28 40.12 5.82
CA GLY A 36 19.56 41.55 5.67
C GLY A 36 20.57 41.84 4.56
N ARG A 37 21.63 41.03 4.43
CA ARG A 37 22.60 41.13 3.32
C ARG A 37 22.00 40.74 1.96
N LEU A 38 21.13 39.72 1.91
CA LEU A 38 20.50 39.23 0.68
C LEU A 38 19.39 40.16 0.16
N THR A 39 18.62 40.81 1.03
CA THR A 39 17.60 41.80 0.63
C THR A 39 18.22 42.94 -0.17
N HIS A 40 19.46 43.33 0.15
CA HIS A 40 20.21 44.33 -0.62
C HIS A 40 20.68 43.83 -2.00
N LEU A 41 20.66 42.53 -2.26
CA LEU A 41 21.08 41.88 -3.51
C LEU A 41 19.89 41.32 -4.32
N GLU A 42 18.65 41.56 -3.86
CA GLU A 42 17.43 41.01 -4.48
C GLU A 42 17.27 41.46 -5.95
N SER A 43 17.68 42.68 -6.28
CA SER A 43 17.67 43.18 -7.66
C SER A 43 18.71 42.52 -8.57
N ASP A 44 19.83 42.03 -8.01
CA ASP A 44 20.93 41.42 -8.76
C ASP A 44 20.73 39.90 -8.93
N ALA A 45 19.89 39.29 -8.10
CA ALA A 45 19.58 37.85 -8.09
C ALA A 45 18.28 37.50 -8.84
N SER A 46 18.02 38.14 -9.98
CA SER A 46 16.89 37.81 -10.84
C SER A 46 17.06 36.42 -11.48
N TYR A 47 16.67 35.38 -10.75
CA TYR A 47 16.51 34.04 -11.33
C TYR A 47 15.34 34.06 -12.31
N GLY A 48 15.64 34.13 -13.61
CA GLY A 48 14.66 33.88 -14.64
C GLY A 48 14.01 32.51 -14.42
N ARG A 49 12.68 32.43 -14.51
CA ARG A 49 11.99 31.13 -14.46
C ARG A 49 12.59 30.22 -15.52
N HIS A 50 12.92 28.99 -15.14
CA HIS A 50 13.32 27.96 -16.08
C HIS A 50 12.14 27.69 -17.04
N SER A 51 12.41 27.40 -18.31
CA SER A 51 11.35 27.11 -19.31
C SER A 51 10.38 26.02 -18.83
N LEU A 52 10.92 24.92 -18.30
CA LEU A 52 10.14 23.84 -17.68
C LEU A 52 9.27 24.25 -16.47
N SER A 53 9.50 25.41 -15.84
CA SER A 53 8.66 25.87 -14.74
C SER A 53 7.27 26.30 -15.21
N GLU A 54 7.16 26.83 -16.42
CA GLU A 54 5.87 27.16 -17.03
C GLU A 54 5.11 25.88 -17.40
N GLU A 55 5.80 24.92 -18.03
CA GLU A 55 5.26 23.60 -18.33
C GLU A 55 4.81 22.85 -17.06
N ALA A 56 5.62 22.87 -16.00
CA ALA A 56 5.27 22.24 -14.72
C ALA A 56 4.06 22.92 -14.05
N SER A 57 3.94 24.25 -14.16
CA SER A 57 2.78 24.97 -13.63
C SER A 57 1.48 24.59 -14.34
N ALA A 58 1.55 24.25 -15.63
CA ALA A 58 0.39 23.76 -16.38
C ALA A 58 -0.08 22.36 -15.91
N LEU A 59 0.78 21.61 -15.21
CA LEU A 59 0.51 20.23 -14.75
C LEU A 59 0.09 20.14 -13.27
N LEU A 60 -0.18 21.26 -12.59
CA LEU A 60 -0.57 21.24 -11.17
C LEU A 60 -1.86 20.45 -10.89
N GLY A 61 -2.71 20.25 -11.91
CA GLY A 61 -3.92 19.44 -11.83
C GLY A 61 -3.70 17.92 -11.68
N LEU A 62 -2.51 17.40 -12.03
CA LEU A 62 -2.23 15.96 -12.06
C LEU A 62 -2.44 15.25 -10.71
N ARG A 63 -2.34 15.98 -9.59
CA ARG A 63 -2.68 15.42 -8.27
C ARG A 63 -4.16 15.08 -8.16
N GLY A 64 -5.03 15.98 -8.62
CA GLY A 64 -6.48 15.74 -8.65
C GLY A 64 -6.84 14.59 -9.59
N ASP A 65 -6.16 14.49 -10.74
CA ASP A 65 -6.35 13.39 -11.68
C ASP A 65 -5.95 12.04 -11.04
N LEU A 66 -4.83 12.00 -10.32
CA LEU A 66 -4.39 10.80 -9.59
C LEU A 66 -5.36 10.43 -8.46
N GLU A 67 -5.83 11.41 -7.70
CA GLU A 67 -6.82 11.21 -6.63
C GLU A 67 -8.17 10.72 -7.20
N CYS A 68 -8.53 11.11 -8.41
CA CYS A 68 -9.72 10.60 -9.12
C CYS A 68 -9.63 9.10 -9.46
N LEU A 69 -8.43 8.50 -9.49
CA LEU A 69 -8.29 7.04 -9.63
C LEU A 69 -8.62 6.30 -8.32
N LEU A 70 -8.60 7.00 -7.18
CA LEU A 70 -8.83 6.43 -5.84
C LEU A 70 -10.30 6.55 -5.42
N ARG A 71 -11.16 5.77 -6.07
CA ARG A 71 -12.60 5.77 -5.77
C ARG A 71 -12.93 5.06 -4.46
N ALA A 72 -13.81 5.67 -3.68
CA ALA A 72 -14.38 5.03 -2.49
C ALA A 72 -15.44 4.00 -2.89
N GLY A 73 -15.48 2.88 -2.19
CA GLY A 73 -16.39 1.79 -2.50
C GLY A 73 -16.39 0.71 -1.43
N THR A 74 -17.10 -0.38 -1.71
CA THR A 74 -17.12 -1.58 -0.89
C THR A 74 -16.72 -2.79 -1.72
N VAL A 75 -16.15 -3.79 -1.05
CA VAL A 75 -15.74 -5.06 -1.66
C VAL A 75 -16.55 -6.18 -1.03
N LEU A 76 -17.23 -6.96 -1.87
CA LEU A 76 -17.94 -8.15 -1.45
C LEU A 76 -17.25 -9.38 -2.02
N THR A 77 -16.71 -10.25 -1.18
CA THR A 77 -15.99 -11.45 -1.61
C THR A 77 -16.73 -12.73 -1.21
N ALA A 78 -16.79 -13.70 -2.13
CA ALA A 78 -17.17 -15.07 -1.85
C ALA A 78 -15.92 -15.96 -1.88
N THR A 79 -15.68 -16.69 -0.78
CA THR A 79 -14.51 -17.56 -0.61
C THR A 79 -14.93 -18.98 -0.22
N PRO A 80 -14.12 -20.01 -0.52
CA PRO A 80 -14.45 -21.40 -0.16
C PRO A 80 -14.34 -21.65 1.35
N TYR A 81 -13.74 -20.75 2.11
CA TYR A 81 -13.47 -20.93 3.54
C TYR A 81 -14.43 -20.15 4.44
N GLN A 82 -15.33 -19.37 3.85
CA GLN A 82 -16.33 -18.62 4.58
C GLN A 82 -17.52 -19.51 4.95
N PHE A 83 -18.01 -19.33 6.18
CA PHE A 83 -19.18 -20.03 6.68
C PHE A 83 -20.39 -19.80 5.78
N GLN A 84 -21.12 -20.87 5.44
CA GLN A 84 -22.29 -20.89 4.55
C GLN A 84 -22.05 -20.44 3.10
N VAL A 85 -20.80 -20.22 2.68
CA VAL A 85 -20.45 -19.88 1.29
C VAL A 85 -19.81 -21.09 0.61
N GLY A 86 -18.70 -21.58 1.15
CA GLY A 86 -18.03 -22.75 0.62
C GLY A 86 -18.67 -24.07 1.07
N THR A 87 -18.49 -25.11 0.27
CA THR A 87 -18.84 -26.49 0.62
C THR A 87 -17.62 -27.15 1.27
N LYS A 88 -17.78 -27.59 2.51
CA LYS A 88 -16.74 -28.34 3.24
C LYS A 88 -16.98 -29.84 3.09
N LEU A 89 -15.98 -30.55 2.56
CA LEU A 89 -15.91 -32.00 2.46
C LEU A 89 -14.70 -32.50 3.27
N ASP A 90 -14.61 -33.81 3.48
CA ASP A 90 -13.43 -34.42 4.13
C ASP A 90 -12.14 -34.16 3.34
N SER A 91 -12.26 -34.05 2.02
CA SER A 91 -11.15 -33.76 1.11
C SER A 91 -10.77 -32.27 1.03
N GLY A 92 -11.49 -31.37 1.70
CA GLY A 92 -11.18 -29.93 1.70
C GLY A 92 -12.41 -29.01 1.57
N CYS A 93 -12.15 -27.71 1.42
CA CYS A 93 -13.18 -26.70 1.20
C CYS A 93 -13.20 -26.27 -0.27
N TYR A 94 -14.39 -26.23 -0.85
CA TYR A 94 -14.60 -26.02 -2.27
C TYR A 94 -15.64 -24.94 -2.53
N LEU A 95 -15.44 -24.20 -3.61
CA LEU A 95 -16.41 -23.25 -4.13
C LEU A 95 -16.21 -23.20 -5.64
N ASN A 96 -17.23 -23.60 -6.38
CA ASN A 96 -17.20 -23.47 -7.83
C ASN A 96 -17.66 -22.07 -8.26
N PRO A 97 -17.33 -21.62 -9.48
CA PRO A 97 -17.69 -20.30 -9.97
C PRO A 97 -19.19 -20.03 -9.96
N GLN A 98 -20.01 -21.03 -10.29
CA GLN A 98 -21.47 -20.88 -10.33
C GLN A 98 -22.05 -20.59 -8.95
N ALA A 99 -21.61 -21.32 -7.92
CA ALA A 99 -22.00 -21.10 -6.54
C ALA A 99 -21.49 -19.75 -6.03
N ALA A 100 -20.26 -19.35 -6.38
CA ALA A 100 -19.73 -18.04 -6.01
C ALA A 100 -20.62 -16.91 -6.57
N VAL A 101 -20.98 -16.98 -7.86
CA VAL A 101 -21.91 -16.03 -8.50
C VAL A 101 -23.27 -16.00 -7.81
N GLN A 102 -23.83 -17.17 -7.49
CA GLN A 102 -25.13 -17.25 -6.80
C GLN A 102 -25.11 -16.61 -5.42
N VAL A 103 -24.04 -16.84 -4.63
CA VAL A 103 -23.87 -16.24 -3.31
C VAL A 103 -23.76 -14.72 -3.42
N LEU A 104 -22.92 -14.22 -4.34
CA LEU A 104 -22.73 -12.78 -4.54
C LEU A 104 -24.02 -12.10 -5.03
N ALA A 105 -24.71 -12.70 -5.99
CA ALA A 105 -25.99 -12.20 -6.49
C ALA A 105 -27.09 -12.26 -5.42
N GLY A 106 -27.11 -13.30 -4.59
CA GLY A 106 -28.02 -13.40 -3.44
C GLY A 106 -27.76 -12.28 -2.43
N LYS A 107 -26.49 -12.01 -2.12
CA LYS A 107 -26.11 -10.96 -1.18
C LYS A 107 -26.43 -9.55 -1.67
N LEU A 108 -26.31 -9.30 -2.98
CA LEU A 108 -26.78 -8.06 -3.60
C LEU A 108 -28.31 -7.85 -3.48
N ARG A 109 -29.08 -8.90 -3.16
CA ARG A 109 -30.53 -8.85 -2.92
C ARG A 109 -30.90 -8.98 -1.44
N ASP A 110 -29.92 -8.96 -0.53
CA ASP A 110 -30.14 -9.11 0.91
C ASP A 110 -30.59 -7.77 1.54
N TYR A 111 -31.90 -7.50 1.51
CA TYR A 111 -32.48 -6.30 2.11
C TYR A 111 -32.35 -6.26 3.65
N ALA A 112 -31.97 -7.35 4.32
CA ALA A 112 -31.76 -7.36 5.76
C ALA A 112 -30.39 -6.79 6.16
N ASP A 113 -29.43 -6.71 5.23
CA ASP A 113 -28.11 -6.14 5.47
C ASP A 113 -28.15 -4.61 5.43
N LYS A 114 -27.86 -3.98 6.58
CA LYS A 114 -27.84 -2.52 6.74
C LYS A 114 -26.75 -1.83 5.93
N CYS A 115 -25.69 -2.56 5.58
CA CYS A 115 -24.57 -2.05 4.79
C CYS A 115 -24.74 -2.36 3.30
N ARG A 116 -25.90 -2.87 2.88
CA ARG A 116 -26.20 -3.10 1.47
C ARG A 116 -26.13 -1.76 0.71
N PRO A 117 -25.33 -1.67 -0.37
CA PRO A 117 -25.23 -0.45 -1.15
C PRO A 117 -26.56 -0.20 -1.89
N ASN A 118 -26.91 1.08 -2.04
CA ASN A 118 -28.15 1.53 -2.66
C ASN A 118 -27.87 2.46 -3.85
N GLY A 119 -28.90 2.95 -4.54
CA GLY A 119 -28.74 3.85 -5.67
C GLY A 119 -28.10 3.21 -6.90
N HIS A 120 -27.53 4.04 -7.77
CA HIS A 120 -26.77 3.58 -8.93
C HIS A 120 -25.34 3.23 -8.52
N LEU A 121 -24.87 2.07 -8.96
CA LEU A 121 -23.55 1.52 -8.63
C LEU A 121 -22.83 1.14 -9.92
N HIS A 122 -21.52 1.27 -9.89
CA HIS A 122 -20.57 0.71 -10.84
C HIS A 122 -19.93 -0.52 -10.18
N CYS A 123 -19.97 -1.66 -10.87
CA CYS A 123 -19.49 -2.93 -10.38
C CYS A 123 -18.40 -3.49 -11.28
N VAL A 124 -17.28 -3.87 -10.67
CA VAL A 124 -16.25 -4.70 -11.28
C VAL A 124 -16.26 -6.04 -10.56
N ALA A 125 -16.70 -7.09 -11.25
CA ALA A 125 -16.63 -8.45 -10.75
C ALA A 125 -15.30 -9.08 -11.16
N LEU A 126 -14.61 -9.67 -10.20
CA LEU A 126 -13.31 -10.33 -10.35
C LEU A 126 -13.43 -11.77 -9.91
N MET A 127 -12.80 -12.69 -10.63
CA MET A 127 -12.79 -14.09 -10.24
C MET A 127 -11.48 -14.79 -10.62
N VAL A 128 -10.97 -15.61 -9.71
CA VAL A 128 -9.86 -16.52 -9.94
C VAL A 128 -10.36 -17.93 -9.70
N THR A 129 -10.05 -18.83 -10.63
CA THR A 129 -10.48 -20.23 -10.58
C THR A 129 -9.34 -21.15 -10.97
N ALA A 130 -9.21 -22.31 -10.35
CA ALA A 130 -8.30 -23.34 -10.84
C ALA A 130 -8.81 -24.76 -10.54
N SER A 131 -8.43 -25.71 -11.39
CA SER A 131 -8.81 -27.12 -11.26
C SER A 131 -8.09 -27.83 -10.12
N GLN A 132 -6.89 -27.35 -9.75
CA GLN A 132 -6.03 -27.93 -8.73
C GLN A 132 -5.66 -26.91 -7.65
N LEU A 133 -5.58 -27.35 -6.40
CA LEU A 133 -5.29 -26.50 -5.25
C LEU A 133 -3.91 -25.82 -5.34
N ALA A 134 -2.89 -26.54 -5.80
CA ALA A 134 -1.54 -25.98 -5.94
C ALA A 134 -1.47 -24.86 -6.98
N GLN A 135 -2.14 -25.05 -8.13
CA GLN A 135 -2.27 -24.02 -9.15
C GLN A 135 -3.05 -22.81 -8.62
N PHE A 136 -4.14 -23.04 -7.88
CA PHE A 136 -4.93 -21.98 -7.26
C PHE A 136 -4.09 -21.15 -6.28
N ALA A 137 -3.30 -21.81 -5.42
CA ALA A 137 -2.42 -21.15 -4.47
C ALA A 137 -1.35 -20.29 -5.17
N HIS A 138 -0.73 -20.81 -6.23
CA HIS A 138 0.29 -20.09 -6.99
C HIS A 138 -0.28 -18.85 -7.69
N GLN A 139 -1.40 -19.00 -8.42
CA GLN A 139 -2.08 -17.88 -9.09
C GLN A 139 -2.51 -16.80 -8.09
N LEU A 140 -3.02 -17.20 -6.92
CA LEU A 140 -3.39 -16.25 -5.88
C LEU A 140 -2.18 -15.52 -5.30
N ALA A 141 -1.06 -16.21 -5.05
CA ALA A 141 0.15 -15.59 -4.53
C ALA A 141 0.69 -14.49 -5.46
N ASP A 142 0.72 -14.76 -6.76
CA ASP A 142 1.11 -13.77 -7.78
C ASP A 142 0.16 -12.57 -7.77
N LEU A 143 -1.15 -12.82 -7.77
CA LEU A 143 -2.15 -11.76 -7.80
C LEU A 143 -2.17 -10.91 -6.53
N VAL A 144 -2.09 -11.48 -5.33
CA VAL A 144 -2.12 -10.68 -4.09
C VAL A 144 -0.85 -9.88 -3.85
N SER A 145 0.24 -10.18 -4.58
CA SER A 145 1.47 -9.38 -4.53
C SER A 145 1.29 -8.00 -5.18
N VAL A 146 0.40 -7.91 -6.17
CA VAL A 146 0.09 -6.66 -6.91
C VAL A 146 -1.28 -6.09 -6.55
N PHE A 147 -2.22 -6.94 -6.17
CA PHE A 147 -3.61 -6.59 -5.87
C PHE A 147 -4.06 -7.18 -4.52
N PRO A 148 -3.64 -6.59 -3.38
CA PRO A 148 -3.81 -7.17 -2.05
C PRO A 148 -5.20 -6.90 -1.47
N LEU A 149 -6.25 -7.51 -2.04
CA LEU A 149 -7.56 -7.53 -1.37
C LEU A 149 -7.46 -8.36 -0.07
N PRO A 150 -7.96 -7.88 1.09
CA PRO A 150 -7.81 -8.57 2.37
C PRO A 150 -8.30 -10.02 2.35
N ASP A 151 -9.48 -10.27 1.78
CA ASP A 151 -10.07 -11.61 1.67
C ASP A 151 -9.24 -12.50 0.74
N TRP A 152 -8.70 -11.97 -0.35
CA TRP A 152 -7.84 -12.72 -1.26
C TRP A 152 -6.52 -13.08 -0.59
N CYS A 153 -5.93 -12.15 0.17
CA CYS A 153 -4.76 -12.42 0.99
C CYS A 153 -5.04 -13.53 2.02
N GLN A 154 -6.23 -13.55 2.61
CA GLN A 154 -6.65 -14.62 3.52
C GLN A 154 -6.74 -15.96 2.78
N VAL A 155 -7.44 -16.01 1.64
CA VAL A 155 -7.57 -17.21 0.82
C VAL A 155 -6.20 -17.71 0.38
N ALA A 156 -5.30 -16.83 -0.08
CA ALA A 156 -3.93 -17.17 -0.49
C ALA A 156 -3.13 -17.82 0.65
N ARG A 157 -3.22 -17.28 1.88
CA ARG A 157 -2.59 -17.90 3.05
C ARG A 157 -3.19 -19.27 3.38
N GLN A 158 -4.51 -19.39 3.29
CA GLN A 158 -5.21 -20.64 3.60
C GLN A 158 -4.94 -21.72 2.55
N THR A 159 -4.97 -21.40 1.26
CA THR A 159 -4.64 -22.34 0.18
C THR A 159 -3.19 -22.79 0.26
N GLN A 160 -2.26 -21.86 0.51
CA GLN A 160 -0.85 -22.20 0.68
C GLN A 160 -0.63 -23.17 1.84
N ALA A 161 -1.29 -22.95 2.98
CA ALA A 161 -1.22 -23.85 4.12
C ALA A 161 -1.83 -25.23 3.82
N LEU A 162 -2.89 -25.29 3.01
CA LEU A 162 -3.50 -26.57 2.60
C LEU A 162 -2.60 -27.34 1.61
N VAL A 163 -1.86 -26.66 0.74
CA VAL A 163 -0.90 -27.29 -0.18
C VAL A 163 0.22 -28.01 0.59
N THR A 164 0.72 -27.41 1.67
CA THR A 164 1.81 -28.00 2.48
C THR A 164 1.31 -28.91 3.60
N ASN A 165 0.00 -29.02 3.80
CA ASN A 165 -0.56 -29.69 4.98
C ASN A 165 -0.16 -31.17 5.08
N GLU A 166 -0.21 -31.93 3.99
CA GLU A 166 0.17 -33.35 4.02
C GLU A 166 1.65 -33.56 4.36
N THR A 167 2.54 -32.66 3.93
CA THR A 167 3.95 -32.72 4.32
C THR A 167 4.15 -32.26 5.76
N ASP A 168 3.44 -31.22 6.18
CA ASP A 168 3.56 -30.62 7.51
C ASP A 168 3.01 -31.54 8.61
N LYS A 169 1.96 -32.33 8.32
CA LYS A 169 1.43 -33.35 9.25
C LYS A 169 2.44 -34.43 9.60
N LEU A 170 3.31 -34.79 8.66
CA LEU A 170 4.34 -35.81 8.85
C LEU A 170 5.58 -35.27 9.56
N HIS A 171 5.65 -33.96 9.74
CA HIS A 171 6.75 -33.29 10.38
C HIS A 171 6.33 -32.80 11.76
N GLN A 172 6.83 -33.45 12.82
CA GLN A 172 6.71 -32.91 14.16
C GLN A 172 7.90 -31.96 14.41
N PRO A 173 7.72 -30.62 14.32
CA PRO A 173 8.79 -29.72 14.68
C PRO A 173 9.12 -29.90 16.16
N ALA A 174 10.41 -29.84 16.49
CA ALA A 174 10.83 -29.82 17.88
C ALA A 174 10.11 -28.69 18.63
N ALA A 175 9.54 -29.00 19.79
CA ALA A 175 8.78 -28.04 20.57
C ALA A 175 9.72 -26.92 21.06
N ILE A 176 9.50 -25.71 20.55
CA ILE A 176 10.18 -24.52 21.06
C ILE A 176 9.56 -24.18 22.41
N ILE A 177 10.39 -24.14 23.45
CA ILE A 177 9.98 -23.69 24.79
C ILE A 177 9.56 -22.22 24.68
N GLN A 178 8.37 -21.89 25.16
CA GLN A 178 7.86 -20.53 25.17
C GLN A 178 8.41 -19.75 26.39
N PRO A 179 8.68 -18.43 26.26
CA PRO A 179 8.47 -17.60 25.07
C PRO A 179 9.58 -17.76 24.02
N ARG A 180 9.20 -17.82 22.74
CA ARG A 180 10.17 -17.88 21.64
C ARG A 180 10.94 -16.56 21.45
N PHE A 181 12.22 -16.66 21.11
CA PHE A 181 12.95 -15.54 20.53
C PHE A 181 12.40 -15.22 19.13
N LYS A 182 12.30 -13.93 18.81
CA LYS A 182 12.05 -13.45 17.43
C LYS A 182 13.41 -13.25 16.73
N PRO A 183 13.47 -13.25 15.38
CA PRO A 183 14.67 -12.83 14.66
C PRO A 183 15.20 -11.51 15.23
N MET A 184 16.52 -11.40 15.37
CA MET A 184 17.15 -10.21 15.92
C MET A 184 16.72 -9.00 15.08
N ALA A 185 16.04 -8.06 15.74
CA ALA A 185 15.61 -6.81 15.16
C ALA A 185 16.12 -5.68 16.06
N LYS A 186 16.19 -4.47 15.50
CA LYS A 186 16.47 -3.29 16.31
C LYS A 186 15.38 -3.18 17.38
N LEU A 187 15.77 -3.01 18.65
CA LEU A 187 14.86 -2.87 19.79
C LEU A 187 14.24 -1.46 19.83
N ASN A 188 13.77 -0.98 18.69
CA ASN A 188 13.32 0.39 18.50
C ASN A 188 11.89 0.55 19.01
N ALA A 189 11.75 0.82 20.31
CA ALA A 189 10.51 1.29 20.90
C ALA A 189 10.57 2.81 21.13
N ASN A 190 9.41 3.44 21.35
CA ASN A 190 9.39 4.80 21.88
C ASN A 190 10.06 4.80 23.27
N PRO A 191 10.94 5.79 23.57
CA PRO A 191 11.12 7.07 22.88
C PRO A 191 12.21 7.10 21.78
N LEU A 192 12.90 6.00 21.49
CA LEU A 192 14.06 6.00 20.56
C LEU A 192 13.69 6.40 19.13
N GLN A 193 12.52 5.99 18.63
CA GLN A 193 12.04 6.39 17.30
C GLN A 193 11.85 7.91 17.20
N ASN A 194 11.23 8.51 18.24
CA ASN A 194 11.06 9.96 18.32
C ASN A 194 12.41 10.68 18.43
N ALA A 195 13.34 10.14 19.22
CA ALA A 195 14.70 10.67 19.34
C ALA A 195 15.40 10.68 17.97
N LEU A 196 15.37 9.56 17.23
CA LEU A 196 15.95 9.46 15.89
C LEU A 196 15.32 10.44 14.89
N HIS A 197 13.99 10.63 14.94
CA HIS A 197 13.31 11.57 14.05
C HIS A 197 13.74 13.02 14.32
N TRP A 198 13.63 13.49 15.57
CA TRP A 198 13.87 14.89 15.92
C TRP A 198 15.37 15.24 15.96
N GLN A 199 16.21 14.39 16.56
CA GLN A 199 17.66 14.60 16.55
C GLN A 199 18.24 14.39 15.15
N GLY A 200 17.66 13.49 14.35
CA GLY A 200 18.03 13.31 12.95
C GLY A 200 17.77 14.57 12.12
N ALA A 201 16.64 15.25 12.33
CA ALA A 201 16.37 16.54 11.70
C ALA A 201 17.38 17.63 12.12
N GLN A 202 17.77 17.62 13.40
CA GLN A 202 18.81 18.52 13.91
C GLN A 202 20.16 18.25 13.23
N ILE A 203 20.58 17.00 13.14
CA ILE A 203 21.81 16.58 12.46
C ILE A 203 21.77 16.94 10.97
N ALA A 204 20.66 16.68 10.27
CA ALA A 204 20.53 17.04 8.86
C ALA A 204 20.69 18.55 8.62
N THR A 205 20.23 19.38 9.56
CA THR A 205 20.45 20.83 9.52
C THR A 205 21.93 21.17 9.64
N LEU A 206 22.66 20.51 10.54
CA LEU A 206 24.11 20.66 10.69
C LEU A 206 24.88 20.18 9.47
N GLU A 207 24.49 19.06 8.87
CA GLU A 207 25.08 18.55 7.64
C GLU A 207 24.90 19.54 6.50
N SER A 208 23.72 20.17 6.39
CA SER A 208 23.47 21.22 5.42
C SER A 208 24.33 22.47 5.66
N LEU A 209 24.57 22.83 6.93
CA LEU A 209 25.41 23.98 7.30
C LEU A 209 26.90 23.70 7.11
N ALA A 210 27.35 22.47 7.37
CA ALA A 210 28.73 22.07 7.12
C ALA A 210 29.07 22.12 5.63
N ASP A 211 28.09 21.92 4.76
CA ASP A 211 28.22 22.05 3.31
C ASP A 211 28.34 23.53 2.84
N ASP A 212 28.27 24.53 3.76
CA ASP A 212 28.60 25.95 3.52
C ASP A 212 30.08 26.19 3.18
N ALA A 213 30.95 25.19 3.34
CA ALA A 213 32.33 25.27 2.88
C ALA A 213 32.46 25.39 1.34
N ASN A 214 31.40 25.06 0.60
CA ASN A 214 31.30 25.20 -0.85
C ASN A 214 30.64 26.53 -1.26
N HIS A 215 31.07 27.16 -2.36
CA HIS A 215 30.39 28.36 -2.88
C HIS A 215 28.94 28.05 -3.29
N VAL A 216 28.04 29.05 -3.25
CA VAL A 216 26.58 28.90 -3.51
C VAL A 216 26.26 28.08 -4.77
N ILE A 217 27.03 28.28 -5.85
CA ILE A 217 26.87 27.51 -7.10
C ILE A 217 27.07 26.00 -6.89
N GLY A 218 28.04 25.57 -6.07
CA GLY A 218 28.30 24.16 -5.78
C GLY A 218 27.17 23.50 -4.99
N LYS A 219 26.58 24.22 -4.04
CA LYS A 219 25.38 23.76 -3.32
C LYS A 219 24.18 23.58 -4.25
N LEU A 220 23.95 24.55 -5.14
CA LEU A 220 22.87 24.46 -6.12
C LEU A 220 23.10 23.30 -7.11
N GLN A 221 24.35 23.05 -7.51
CA GLN A 221 24.72 21.88 -8.31
C GLN A 221 24.47 20.56 -7.55
N ALA A 222 24.89 20.46 -6.29
CA ALA A 222 24.65 19.28 -5.47
C ALA A 222 23.15 19.03 -5.23
N LEU A 223 22.37 20.09 -4.99
CA LEU A 223 20.91 20.02 -4.87
C LEU A 223 20.26 19.58 -6.19
N ALA A 224 20.72 20.12 -7.32
CA ALA A 224 20.25 19.71 -8.64
C ALA A 224 20.55 18.23 -8.91
N ALA A 225 21.75 17.74 -8.55
CA ALA A 225 22.12 16.34 -8.66
C ALA A 225 21.26 15.43 -7.76
N LYS A 226 21.02 15.82 -6.50
CA LYS A 226 20.11 15.10 -5.58
C LYS A 226 18.68 15.04 -6.13
N ARG A 227 18.17 16.14 -6.70
CA ARG A 227 16.85 16.19 -7.36
C ARG A 227 16.79 15.25 -8.55
N ALA A 228 17.81 15.28 -9.43
CA ALA A 228 17.88 14.40 -10.60
C ALA A 228 17.89 12.92 -10.19
N SER A 229 18.70 12.55 -9.19
CA SER A 229 18.72 11.19 -8.64
C SER A 229 17.36 10.77 -8.11
N LYS A 230 16.72 11.63 -7.30
CA LYS A 230 15.41 11.31 -6.72
C LYS A 230 14.32 11.15 -7.78
N LEU A 231 14.33 11.97 -8.83
CA LEU A 231 13.42 11.82 -9.97
C LEU A 231 13.69 10.51 -10.74
N GLY A 232 14.96 10.12 -10.86
CA GLY A 232 15.36 8.80 -11.38
C GLY A 232 14.74 7.66 -10.59
N ASP A 233 14.85 7.70 -9.25
CA ASP A 233 14.27 6.68 -8.36
C ASP A 233 12.75 6.64 -8.47
N VAL A 234 12.08 7.80 -8.47
CA VAL A 234 10.61 7.89 -8.61
C VAL A 234 10.17 7.28 -9.93
N LYS A 235 10.87 7.60 -11.04
CA LYS A 235 10.59 7.01 -12.36
C LYS A 235 10.80 5.50 -12.37
N ALA A 236 11.88 5.02 -11.76
CA ALA A 236 12.17 3.59 -11.66
C ALA A 236 11.09 2.85 -10.88
N HIS A 237 10.65 3.39 -9.74
CA HIS A 237 9.57 2.81 -8.93
C HIS A 237 8.22 2.81 -9.67
N ILE A 238 7.85 3.91 -10.33
CA ILE A 238 6.62 3.97 -11.14
C ILE A 238 6.66 2.93 -12.27
N ASN A 239 7.81 2.75 -12.91
CA ASN A 239 7.95 1.75 -13.98
C ASN A 239 7.94 0.32 -13.44
N ALA A 240 8.52 0.06 -12.27
CA ALA A 240 8.47 -1.25 -11.63
C ALA A 240 7.02 -1.66 -11.26
N LEU A 241 6.18 -0.70 -10.85
CA LEU A 241 4.76 -0.94 -10.58
C LEU A 241 3.95 -1.37 -11.82
N LYS A 242 4.48 -1.16 -13.03
CA LYS A 242 3.82 -1.56 -14.29
C LYS A 242 4.06 -3.03 -14.65
N ASP A 243 5.00 -3.73 -14.00
CA ASP A 243 5.23 -5.17 -14.18
C ASP A 243 4.18 -5.99 -13.41
N LEU A 244 2.91 -5.82 -13.78
CA LEU A 244 1.79 -6.51 -13.15
C LEU A 244 1.70 -7.94 -13.67
N LYS A 245 1.57 -8.91 -12.76
CA LYS A 245 1.52 -10.35 -13.08
C LYS A 245 0.21 -10.98 -12.64
N GLY A 246 -0.20 -12.00 -13.38
CA GLY A 246 -1.43 -12.76 -13.11
C GLY A 246 -2.56 -12.41 -14.07
N SER A 247 -3.60 -13.25 -14.06
CA SER A 247 -4.79 -13.10 -14.89
C SER A 247 -6.02 -13.40 -14.05
N VAL A 248 -7.07 -12.61 -14.22
CA VAL A 248 -8.37 -12.79 -13.56
C VAL A 248 -9.47 -12.77 -14.60
N TYR A 249 -10.59 -13.44 -14.30
CA TYR A 249 -11.83 -13.23 -15.06
C TYR A 249 -12.50 -11.96 -14.56
N THR A 250 -12.90 -11.09 -15.48
CA THR A 250 -13.50 -9.79 -15.18
C THR A 250 -14.86 -9.63 -15.85
N PHE A 251 -15.76 -8.91 -15.18
CA PHE A 251 -17.06 -8.53 -15.73
C PHE A 251 -17.50 -7.17 -15.17
N TYR A 252 -17.93 -6.29 -16.05
CA TYR A 252 -18.33 -4.92 -15.72
C TYR A 252 -19.82 -4.74 -15.91
N VAL A 253 -20.46 -4.09 -14.94
CA VAL A 253 -21.87 -3.73 -15.03
C VAL A 253 -22.15 -2.53 -14.14
N SER A 254 -23.06 -1.67 -14.57
CA SER A 254 -23.62 -0.61 -13.73
C SER A 254 -25.13 -0.73 -13.60
N GLY A 255 -25.69 -0.18 -12.51
CA GLY A 255 -27.11 -0.25 -12.22
C GLY A 255 -27.41 -0.29 -10.72
N SER A 256 -28.65 -0.61 -10.36
CA SER A 256 -28.98 -0.92 -8.97
C SER A 256 -28.38 -2.27 -8.55
N ALA A 257 -28.29 -2.52 -7.24
CA ALA A 257 -27.80 -3.81 -6.72
C ALA A 257 -28.59 -5.01 -7.28
N GLU A 258 -29.90 -4.89 -7.48
CA GLU A 258 -30.75 -5.93 -8.07
C GLU A 258 -30.47 -6.15 -9.56
N SER A 259 -30.23 -5.07 -10.30
CA SER A 259 -29.86 -5.13 -11.71
C SER A 259 -28.51 -5.85 -11.87
N ILE A 260 -27.51 -5.42 -11.09
CA ILE A 260 -26.18 -6.03 -11.07
C ILE A 260 -26.28 -7.52 -10.72
N ALA A 261 -27.05 -7.88 -9.69
CA ALA A 261 -27.27 -9.28 -9.31
C ALA A 261 -27.85 -10.10 -10.47
N THR A 262 -28.73 -9.50 -11.27
CA THR A 262 -29.37 -10.16 -12.41
C THR A 262 -28.38 -10.33 -13.56
N HIS A 263 -27.63 -9.28 -13.90
CA HIS A 263 -26.62 -9.33 -14.96
C HIS A 263 -25.50 -10.34 -14.66
N ILE A 264 -24.97 -10.36 -13.44
CA ILE A 264 -23.92 -11.33 -13.06
C ILE A 264 -24.47 -12.76 -13.09
N SER A 265 -25.73 -12.97 -12.67
CA SER A 265 -26.36 -14.30 -12.76
C SER A 265 -26.55 -14.75 -14.22
N GLN A 266 -26.83 -13.81 -15.14
CA GLN A 266 -27.05 -14.08 -16.56
C GLN A 266 -25.76 -14.26 -17.35
N ALA A 267 -24.68 -13.55 -16.98
CA ALA A 267 -23.37 -13.70 -17.62
C ALA A 267 -22.84 -15.14 -17.48
N GLY A 268 -23.23 -15.84 -16.41
CA GLY A 268 -22.85 -17.22 -16.16
C GLY A 268 -21.42 -17.37 -15.66
N ALA A 269 -21.09 -18.57 -15.18
CA ALA A 269 -19.76 -18.91 -14.74
C ALA A 269 -18.80 -19.19 -15.92
N PRO A 270 -17.53 -18.73 -15.87
CA PRO A 270 -16.58 -18.94 -16.96
C PRO A 270 -16.13 -20.41 -17.11
N ASN A 271 -16.20 -21.20 -16.02
CA ASN A 271 -15.85 -22.61 -15.99
C ASN A 271 -16.48 -23.28 -14.76
N ASN A 272 -16.19 -24.57 -14.54
CA ASN A 272 -16.69 -25.34 -13.39
C ASN A 272 -15.56 -25.88 -12.51
N HIS A 273 -14.48 -25.11 -12.34
CA HIS A 273 -13.39 -25.50 -11.47
C HIS A 273 -13.82 -25.54 -9.98
N PRO A 274 -13.25 -26.44 -9.16
CA PRO A 274 -13.69 -26.63 -7.78
C PRO A 274 -13.10 -25.60 -6.78
N PHE A 275 -12.03 -24.88 -7.16
CA PHE A 275 -11.41 -23.82 -6.35
C PHE A 275 -11.65 -22.46 -6.99
N THR A 276 -12.37 -21.60 -6.29
CA THR A 276 -12.71 -20.25 -6.76
C THR A 276 -12.68 -19.25 -5.63
N VAL A 277 -12.19 -18.05 -5.91
CA VAL A 277 -12.52 -16.83 -5.15
C VAL A 277 -13.10 -15.82 -6.12
N ALA A 278 -14.16 -15.13 -5.71
CA ALA A 278 -14.79 -14.10 -6.52
C ALA A 278 -15.10 -12.86 -5.67
N SER A 279 -14.87 -11.67 -6.20
CA SER A 279 -15.18 -10.41 -5.53
C SER A 279 -15.96 -9.47 -6.43
N LEU A 280 -16.83 -8.67 -5.84
CA LEU A 280 -17.45 -7.50 -6.47
C LEU A 280 -16.86 -6.24 -5.83
N LEU A 281 -16.21 -5.42 -6.63
CA LEU A 281 -15.87 -4.05 -6.27
C LEU A 281 -17.07 -3.18 -6.64
N LEU A 282 -17.64 -2.46 -5.68
CA LEU A 282 -18.84 -1.64 -5.86
C LEU A 282 -18.54 -0.20 -5.46
N SER A 283 -18.83 0.74 -6.35
CA SER A 283 -18.72 2.17 -6.07
C SER A 283 -19.92 2.93 -6.64
N HIS A 284 -20.22 4.10 -6.10
CA HIS A 284 -21.20 5.02 -6.68
C HIS A 284 -20.63 5.82 -7.86
N GLU A 285 -19.31 5.78 -8.05
CA GLU A 285 -18.60 6.46 -9.13
C GLU A 285 -17.92 5.42 -10.06
N PRO A 286 -17.70 5.75 -11.34
CA PRO A 286 -16.97 4.89 -12.26
C PRO A 286 -15.53 4.62 -11.77
N MET A 287 -15.13 3.35 -11.79
CA MET A 287 -13.81 2.90 -11.35
C MET A 287 -12.85 2.76 -12.54
N THR A 288 -12.56 3.86 -13.22
CA THR A 288 -11.81 3.89 -14.49
C THR A 288 -10.46 3.19 -14.42
N PHE A 289 -9.75 3.29 -13.28
CA PHE A 289 -8.49 2.57 -13.08
C PHE A 289 -8.66 1.05 -13.18
N PHE A 290 -9.71 0.50 -12.55
CA PHE A 290 -9.98 -0.93 -12.62
C PHE A 290 -10.50 -1.33 -14.00
N ASP A 291 -11.34 -0.50 -14.61
CA ASP A 291 -11.82 -0.70 -15.98
C ASP A 291 -10.63 -0.81 -16.97
N GLU A 292 -9.65 0.09 -16.89
CA GLU A 292 -8.48 0.08 -17.77
C GLU A 292 -7.45 -1.02 -17.42
N LEU A 293 -7.30 -1.35 -16.13
CA LEU A 293 -6.33 -2.34 -15.67
C LEU A 293 -6.70 -3.78 -16.11
N LEU A 294 -8.00 -4.05 -16.23
CA LEU A 294 -8.55 -5.40 -16.30
C LEU A 294 -9.40 -5.65 -17.56
N CYS A 295 -9.39 -4.72 -18.52
CA CYS A 295 -9.95 -4.86 -19.87
C CYS A 295 -8.86 -5.18 -20.92
#